data_AF-W6L5W4-F1
#
_entry.id   AF-W6L5W4-F1
#
_cell.length_a   1.000
_cell.length_b   1.000
_cell.length_c   1.000
_cell.angle_alpha   90.00
_cell.angle_beta   90.00
_cell.angle_gamma   90.00
#
_symmetry.space_group_name_H-M   'P 1'
#
loop_
_entity.id
_entity.type
_entity.pdbx_description
1 polymer ?
#
loop_
_entity_poly.entity_id
_entity_poly.type
_entity_poly.pdbx_seq_one_letter_code
_entity_poly.pdbx_strand_id
1 'polypeptide(L)'
;MLRRTPVFAAAEFKQKSRWMHVWPNMHYGAMYLNYSVGRQLPMRSVNWVTRESNRLTNFAQRYAAVLKDLDVPKNEEALHIPLEDIRWNDHRRIYWRCSFCGSSYRKNVSVRTKFHAGCSRCKGKNPSEVLQEQALGGTLGDTHPDLAAQLVEDGKSDHIASLRETSKFQADWICQNCGETYRATIRSRTGKIEPGQCPLHPSIREWSAYCPACTWERNMEPLGKLILREGQYLGLGEIFPDASLTETAKPETIPRRRKLLA
;
A
#
# COMPACT_ATOMS: atom_id res chain seq x y z
N MET A 1 37.76 12.92 8.77
CA MET A 1 36.71 12.37 9.65
C MET A 1 37.03 12.78 11.09
N LEU A 2 36.33 13.78 11.63
CA LEU A 2 36.56 14.26 13.01
C LEU A 2 36.24 13.14 14.01
N ARG A 3 37.19 12.79 14.88
CA ARG A 3 36.95 11.83 15.98
C ARG A 3 35.90 12.40 16.90
N ARG A 4 34.75 11.73 17.00
CA ARG A 4 33.67 12.09 17.93
C ARG A 4 34.21 11.99 19.36
N THR A 5 34.40 13.13 20.03
CA THR A 5 34.79 13.15 21.43
C THR A 5 33.64 12.63 22.30
N PRO A 6 33.91 12.04 23.47
CA PRO A 6 32.87 11.54 24.37
C PRO A 6 31.88 12.65 24.79
N VAL A 7 32.36 13.90 24.89
CA VAL A 7 31.53 15.08 25.18
C VAL A 7 30.55 15.35 24.04
N PHE A 8 30.99 15.25 22.78
CA PHE A 8 30.12 15.42 21.63
C PHE A 8 29.07 14.30 21.53
N ALA A 9 29.45 13.05 21.84
CA ALA A 9 28.52 11.93 21.90
C ALA A 9 27.47 12.10 23.02
N ALA A 10 27.87 12.60 24.20
CA ALA A 10 26.96 12.90 25.29
C ALA A 10 25.99 14.05 24.95
N ALA A 11 26.46 15.08 24.26
CA ALA A 11 25.61 16.17 23.78
C ALA A 11 24.61 15.70 22.70
N GLU A 12 25.04 14.88 21.73
CA GLU A 12 24.15 14.24 20.75
C GLU A 12 23.11 13.36 21.44
N PHE A 13 23.51 12.56 22.43
CA PHE A 13 22.60 11.71 23.19
C PHE A 13 21.56 12.55 23.93
N LYS A 14 21.97 13.64 24.60
CA LYS A 14 21.05 14.57 25.29
C LYS A 14 20.06 15.26 24.35
N GLN A 15 20.51 15.62 23.14
CA GLN A 15 19.62 16.17 22.12
C GLN A 15 18.63 15.11 21.61
N LYS A 16 19.12 13.91 21.26
CA LYS A 16 18.26 12.79 20.82
C LYS A 16 17.28 12.34 21.89
N SER A 17 17.69 12.34 23.16
CA SER A 17 16.83 12.02 24.30
C SER A 17 15.77 13.09 24.53
N ARG A 18 16.04 14.36 24.23
CA ARG A 18 15.00 15.40 24.29
C ARG A 18 13.85 15.11 23.30
N TRP A 19 14.17 14.64 22.11
CA TRP A 19 13.18 14.29 21.09
C TRP A 19 12.35 13.04 21.43
N MET A 20 12.77 12.22 22.40
CA MET A 20 12.02 11.02 22.82
C MET A 20 10.65 11.33 23.43
N HIS A 21 10.46 12.55 23.95
CA HIS A 21 9.21 12.99 24.57
C HIS A 21 8.22 13.58 23.58
N VAL A 22 8.64 13.79 22.33
CA VAL A 22 7.76 14.30 21.28
C VAL A 22 6.77 13.21 20.89
N TRP A 23 5.49 13.57 20.85
CA TRP A 23 4.43 12.63 20.49
C TRP A 23 4.50 12.30 19.00
N PRO A 24 4.16 11.06 18.61
CA PRO A 24 4.14 10.68 17.20
C PRO A 24 2.98 11.37 16.46
N ASN A 25 3.12 11.48 15.14
CA ASN A 25 2.07 12.00 14.27
C ASN A 25 0.87 11.04 14.23
N MET A 26 -0.32 11.59 14.47
CA MET A 26 -1.57 10.89 14.24
C MET A 26 -2.14 11.27 12.87
N HIS A 27 -2.11 10.32 11.93
CA HIS A 27 -2.76 10.49 10.65
C HIS A 27 -4.26 10.20 10.74
N TYR A 28 -5.01 10.71 9.76
CA TYR A 28 -6.43 10.41 9.61
C TYR A 28 -6.67 8.89 9.56
N GLY A 29 -7.65 8.43 10.33
CA GLY A 29 -7.95 7.01 10.57
C GLY A 29 -7.42 6.46 11.90
N ALA A 30 -6.48 7.14 12.56
CA ALA A 30 -6.15 6.86 13.96
C ALA A 30 -7.15 7.57 14.89
N MET A 31 -7.72 6.85 15.85
CA MET A 31 -8.78 7.38 16.73
C MET A 31 -8.21 8.11 17.96
N TYR A 32 -7.68 7.35 18.93
CA TYR A 32 -7.28 7.87 20.24
C TYR A 32 -5.85 7.50 20.58
N LEU A 33 -5.05 8.48 20.99
CA LEU A 33 -3.66 8.28 21.41
C LEU A 33 -3.54 8.22 22.93
N ASN A 34 -3.15 7.04 23.40
CA ASN A 34 -2.99 6.74 24.82
C ASN A 34 -1.53 6.95 25.32
N TYR A 35 -1.00 8.16 25.16
CA TYR A 35 0.40 8.50 25.51
C TYR A 35 0.57 9.19 26.87
N SER A 36 -0.35 10.06 27.25
CA SER A 36 -0.28 10.79 28.53
C SER A 36 -0.76 9.92 29.70
N VAL A 37 -0.20 10.14 30.89
CA VAL A 37 -0.58 9.44 32.13
C VAL A 37 -2.09 9.52 32.37
N GLY A 38 -2.69 10.71 32.26
CA GLY A 38 -4.14 10.89 32.46
C GLY A 38 -5.00 10.09 31.47
N ARG A 39 -4.47 9.78 30.29
CA ARG A 39 -5.15 8.94 29.28
C ARG A 39 -5.01 7.45 29.58
N GLN A 40 -3.90 7.04 30.20
CA GLN A 40 -3.59 5.65 30.51
C GLN A 40 -4.26 5.16 31.79
N LEU A 41 -4.31 5.99 32.83
CA LEU A 41 -4.84 5.65 34.16
C LEU A 41 -6.20 4.94 34.13
N PRO A 42 -7.25 5.45 33.44
CA PRO A 42 -8.57 4.81 33.49
C PRO A 42 -8.60 3.42 32.83
N MET A 43 -7.70 3.14 31.88
CA MET A 43 -7.66 1.85 31.19
C MET A 43 -6.79 0.82 31.90
N ARG A 44 -5.88 1.26 32.79
CA ARG A 44 -5.01 0.35 33.57
C ARG A 44 -5.77 -0.48 34.62
N SER A 45 -6.89 0.01 35.12
CA SER A 45 -7.69 -0.68 36.14
C SER A 45 -8.60 -1.78 35.58
N VAL A 46 -8.69 -1.92 34.26
CA VAL A 46 -9.61 -2.87 33.62
C VAL A 46 -8.98 -4.26 33.53
N ASN A 47 -9.29 -5.10 34.50
CA ASN A 47 -8.84 -6.49 34.54
C ASN A 47 -9.83 -7.40 33.79
N TRP A 48 -9.33 -8.08 32.77
CA TRP A 48 -10.15 -8.95 31.94
C TRP A 48 -9.88 -10.42 32.23
N VAL A 49 -10.95 -11.22 32.23
CA VAL A 49 -10.89 -12.68 32.36
C VAL A 49 -11.58 -13.33 31.17
N THR A 50 -10.99 -14.39 30.65
CA THR A 50 -11.57 -15.25 29.62
C THR A 50 -12.57 -16.21 30.24
N ARG A 51 -13.81 -16.09 29.79
CA ARG A 51 -14.92 -16.99 30.11
C ARG A 51 -15.49 -17.50 28.80
N GLU A 52 -16.29 -18.56 28.86
CA GLU A 52 -16.94 -19.14 27.68
C GLU A 52 -17.77 -18.13 26.89
N SER A 53 -18.41 -17.18 27.57
CA SER A 53 -19.19 -16.10 26.92
C SER A 53 -18.34 -15.12 26.10
N ASN A 54 -17.02 -15.06 26.34
CA ASN A 54 -16.14 -14.10 25.69
C ASN A 54 -15.09 -14.77 24.78
N ARG A 55 -14.90 -16.08 24.89
CA ARG A 55 -13.90 -16.83 24.12
C ARG A 55 -14.21 -16.75 22.63
N LEU A 56 -13.21 -16.40 21.81
CA LEU A 56 -13.40 -16.17 20.38
C LEU A 56 -13.81 -17.45 19.63
N THR A 57 -13.30 -18.61 20.02
CA THR A 57 -13.59 -19.91 19.38
C THR A 57 -15.07 -20.29 19.46
N ASN A 58 -15.75 -19.90 20.53
CA ASN A 58 -17.18 -20.19 20.72
C ASN A 58 -18.05 -19.45 19.69
N PHE A 59 -17.57 -18.34 19.14
CA PHE A 59 -18.26 -17.55 18.12
C PHE A 59 -17.78 -17.87 16.70
N ALA A 60 -17.27 -19.08 16.46
CA ALA A 60 -16.76 -19.50 15.15
C ALA A 60 -17.80 -19.36 14.03
N GLN A 61 -19.09 -19.58 14.30
CA GLN A 61 -20.15 -19.44 13.29
C GLN A 61 -20.16 -18.06 12.62
N ARG A 62 -19.87 -16.99 13.39
CA ARG A 62 -19.81 -15.61 12.87
C ARG A 62 -18.39 -15.18 12.49
N TYR A 63 -17.40 -15.59 13.30
CA TYR A 63 -16.03 -15.09 13.20
C TYR A 63 -15.04 -16.12 12.64
N ALA A 64 -15.51 -17.11 11.87
CA ALA A 64 -14.65 -18.11 11.20
C ALA A 64 -13.52 -17.47 10.40
N ALA A 65 -13.82 -16.43 9.61
CA ALA A 65 -12.82 -15.70 8.84
C ALA A 65 -11.79 -14.94 9.71
N VAL A 66 -12.18 -14.54 10.93
CA VAL A 66 -11.26 -13.92 11.90
C VAL A 66 -10.34 -14.97 12.48
N LEU A 67 -10.87 -16.15 12.84
CA LEU A 67 -10.07 -17.28 13.34
C LEU A 67 -9.05 -17.76 12.32
N LYS A 68 -9.42 -17.84 11.03
CA LYS A 68 -8.52 -18.24 9.94
C LYS A 68 -7.33 -17.28 9.73
N ASP A 69 -7.49 -16.00 10.10
CA ASP A 69 -6.46 -14.98 9.95
C ASP A 69 -5.48 -14.93 11.14
N LEU A 70 -5.72 -15.70 12.21
CA LEU A 70 -4.86 -15.71 13.41
C LEU A 70 -3.56 -16.47 13.15
N ASP A 71 -2.44 -15.87 13.57
CA ASP A 71 -1.12 -16.52 13.54
C ASP A 71 -0.82 -17.14 14.91
N VAL A 72 -1.38 -18.34 15.16
CA VAL A 72 -1.28 -19.05 16.44
C VAL A 72 0.17 -19.27 16.91
N PRO A 73 1.09 -19.87 16.12
CA PRO A 73 2.43 -20.18 16.60
C PRO A 73 3.18 -18.90 17.02
N LYS A 74 3.07 -17.85 16.21
CA LYS A 74 3.73 -16.57 16.49
C LYS A 74 3.17 -15.87 17.73
N ASN A 75 1.89 -16.06 18.03
CA ASN A 75 1.27 -15.47 19.21
C ASN A 75 1.70 -16.17 20.49
N GLU A 76 1.80 -17.49 20.47
CA GLU A 76 2.22 -18.29 21.62
C GLU A 76 3.71 -18.08 21.92
N GLU A 77 4.55 -18.01 20.89
CA GLU A 77 5.99 -17.74 21.03
C GLU A 77 6.30 -16.31 21.48
N ALA A 78 5.72 -15.31 20.82
CA ALA A 78 6.12 -13.91 21.03
C ALA A 78 5.32 -13.20 22.13
N LEU A 79 4.09 -13.63 22.41
CA LEU A 79 3.20 -12.97 23.38
C LEU A 79 2.81 -13.88 24.54
N HIS A 80 3.09 -15.19 24.47
CA HIS A 80 2.65 -16.19 25.45
C HIS A 80 1.13 -16.16 25.70
N ILE A 81 0.35 -15.91 24.64
CA ILE A 81 -1.11 -15.91 24.69
C ILE A 81 -1.62 -17.15 23.93
N PRO A 82 -2.20 -18.14 24.63
CA PRO A 82 -2.79 -19.30 23.97
C PRO A 82 -4.07 -18.92 23.24
N LEU A 83 -4.43 -19.69 22.20
CA LEU A 83 -5.64 -19.45 21.40
C LEU A 83 -6.92 -19.39 22.25
N GLU A 84 -7.01 -20.20 23.31
CA GLU A 84 -8.19 -20.30 24.19
C GLU A 84 -8.41 -19.05 25.06
N ASP A 85 -7.35 -18.27 25.28
CA ASP A 85 -7.38 -17.03 26.06
C ASP A 85 -7.71 -15.81 25.17
N ILE A 86 -7.92 -16.01 23.87
CA ILE A 86 -8.28 -14.92 22.97
C ILE A 86 -9.79 -14.66 23.05
N ARG A 87 -10.15 -13.42 23.37
CA ARG A 87 -11.56 -12.96 23.41
C ARG A 87 -11.99 -12.33 22.10
N TRP A 88 -13.29 -12.40 21.79
CA TRP A 88 -13.84 -11.75 20.59
C TRP A 88 -13.71 -10.21 20.62
N ASN A 89 -13.63 -9.63 21.81
CA ASN A 89 -13.43 -8.21 22.06
C ASN A 89 -12.06 -7.90 22.70
N ASP A 90 -11.07 -8.77 22.50
CA ASP A 90 -9.75 -8.59 23.12
C ASP A 90 -9.10 -7.27 22.68
N HIS A 91 -8.51 -6.57 23.65
CA HIS A 91 -7.81 -5.31 23.45
C HIS A 91 -6.31 -5.51 23.18
N ARG A 92 -5.76 -6.70 23.52
CA ARG A 92 -4.35 -7.04 23.30
C ARG A 92 -4.03 -7.06 21.81
N ARG A 93 -2.87 -6.52 21.43
CA ARG A 93 -2.40 -6.49 20.03
C ARG A 93 -1.66 -7.78 19.71
N ILE A 94 -2.35 -8.68 19.01
CA ILE A 94 -1.84 -9.98 18.56
C ILE A 94 -1.39 -9.95 17.11
N TYR A 95 -0.66 -10.98 16.69
CA TYR A 95 -0.21 -11.20 15.33
C TYR A 95 -1.28 -11.93 14.50
N TRP A 96 -1.39 -11.48 13.26
CA TRP A 96 -2.31 -11.98 12.26
C TRP A 96 -1.52 -12.27 11.00
N ARG A 97 -1.95 -13.27 10.24
CA ARG A 97 -1.49 -13.56 8.89
C ARG A 97 -2.70 -13.52 7.98
N CYS A 98 -2.74 -12.54 7.08
CA CYS A 98 -3.89 -12.36 6.20
C CYS A 98 -4.10 -13.61 5.33
N SER A 99 -5.29 -14.21 5.38
CA SER A 99 -5.65 -15.32 4.49
C SER A 99 -5.65 -14.91 3.02
N PHE A 100 -6.03 -13.66 2.71
CA PHE A 100 -6.09 -13.14 1.33
C PHE A 100 -4.71 -12.82 0.73
N CYS A 101 -3.94 -11.93 1.35
CA CYS A 101 -2.65 -11.46 0.79
C CYS A 101 -1.39 -11.99 1.48
N GLY A 102 -1.53 -12.78 2.55
CA GLY A 102 -0.37 -13.40 3.23
C GLY A 102 0.47 -12.51 4.13
N SER A 103 0.34 -11.18 4.01
CA SER A 103 1.08 -10.27 4.87
C SER A 103 0.74 -10.44 6.35
N SER A 104 1.78 -10.42 7.18
CA SER A 104 1.66 -10.43 8.64
C SER A 104 1.45 -9.01 9.18
N TYR A 105 0.58 -8.85 10.18
CA TYR A 105 0.35 -7.56 10.82
C TYR A 105 -0.07 -7.72 12.28
N ARG A 106 0.01 -6.63 13.06
CA ARG A 106 -0.28 -6.65 14.51
C ARG A 106 -1.42 -5.70 14.89
N LYS A 107 -2.55 -6.27 15.29
CA LYS A 107 -3.80 -5.56 15.66
C LYS A 107 -4.51 -6.29 16.79
N ASN A 108 -5.48 -5.64 17.41
CA ASN A 108 -6.34 -6.24 18.43
C ASN A 108 -7.61 -6.83 17.80
N VAL A 109 -8.17 -7.85 18.46
CA VAL A 109 -9.36 -8.56 17.97
C VAL A 109 -10.58 -7.65 17.98
N SER A 110 -10.73 -6.82 19.02
CA SER A 110 -11.84 -5.87 19.18
C SER A 110 -12.05 -4.94 17.99
N VAL A 111 -10.99 -4.38 17.40
CA VAL A 111 -11.14 -3.44 16.28
C VAL A 111 -11.49 -4.19 15.00
N ARG A 112 -11.02 -5.44 14.85
CA ARG A 112 -11.38 -6.29 13.73
C ARG A 112 -12.84 -6.74 13.80
N THR A 113 -13.34 -7.12 14.97
CA THR A 113 -14.73 -7.55 15.15
C THR A 113 -15.73 -6.40 15.12
N LYS A 114 -15.36 -5.21 15.62
CA LYS A 114 -16.24 -4.03 15.63
C LYS A 114 -16.28 -3.27 14.30
N PHE A 115 -15.14 -3.09 13.64
CA PHE A 115 -14.99 -2.17 12.48
C PHE A 115 -14.32 -2.81 11.26
N HIS A 116 -14.14 -4.14 11.24
CA HIS A 116 -13.50 -4.85 10.13
C HIS A 116 -12.06 -4.40 9.83
N ALA A 117 -11.32 -3.96 10.86
CA ALA A 117 -9.92 -3.56 10.70
C ALA A 117 -9.00 -4.78 10.50
N GLY A 118 -8.90 -5.24 9.25
CA GLY A 118 -8.01 -6.31 8.85
C GLY A 118 -6.61 -5.82 8.46
N CYS A 119 -6.04 -6.50 7.47
CA CYS A 119 -4.72 -6.18 6.93
C CYS A 119 -4.69 -4.78 6.30
N SER A 120 -3.67 -3.99 6.64
CA SER A 120 -3.46 -2.66 6.04
C SER A 120 -3.25 -2.70 4.53
N ARG A 121 -2.65 -3.77 3.97
CA ARG A 121 -2.46 -3.92 2.52
C ARG A 121 -3.79 -4.12 1.79
N CYS A 122 -4.67 -4.96 2.35
CA CYS A 122 -5.99 -5.22 1.78
C CYS A 122 -6.94 -4.01 1.81
N LYS A 123 -6.60 -2.91 2.50
CA LYS A 123 -7.39 -1.67 2.42
C LYS A 123 -7.42 -1.11 0.99
N GLY A 124 -6.30 -1.20 0.27
CA GLY A 124 -6.19 -0.81 -1.13
C GLY A 124 -6.70 -1.85 -2.13
N LYS A 125 -7.39 -2.92 -1.68
CA LYS A 125 -7.84 -4.01 -2.59
C LYS A 125 -8.77 -3.52 -3.69
N ASN A 126 -9.61 -2.52 -3.37
CA ASN A 126 -10.58 -1.97 -4.31
C ASN A 126 -9.96 -0.75 -5.03
N PRO A 127 -10.35 -0.47 -6.29
CA PRO A 127 -9.87 0.69 -7.03
C PRO A 127 -10.19 2.03 -6.35
N SER A 128 -11.34 2.12 -5.70
CA SER A 128 -11.77 3.26 -4.89
C SER A 128 -12.05 2.82 -3.46
N GLU A 129 -11.45 3.48 -2.48
CA GLU A 129 -11.73 3.24 -1.05
C GLU A 129 -13.14 3.68 -0.66
N VAL A 130 -13.71 4.62 -1.42
CA VAL A 130 -15.04 5.20 -1.19
C VAL A 130 -16.12 4.33 -1.82
N LEU A 131 -16.01 4.04 -3.12
CA LEU A 131 -17.04 3.34 -3.88
C LEU A 131 -16.90 1.81 -3.86
N GLN A 132 -15.73 1.32 -3.43
CA GLN A 132 -15.44 -0.09 -3.18
C GLN A 132 -15.78 -1.03 -4.35
N GLU A 133 -16.94 -1.67 -4.31
CA GLU A 133 -17.35 -2.73 -5.24
C GLU A 133 -17.96 -2.20 -6.54
N GLN A 134 -18.24 -0.90 -6.63
CA GLN A 134 -18.79 -0.24 -7.83
C GLN A 134 -17.76 -0.07 -8.96
N ALA A 135 -16.61 -0.74 -8.86
CA ALA A 135 -15.54 -0.65 -9.82
C ALA A 135 -15.93 -1.26 -11.17
N LEU A 136 -15.64 -0.52 -12.24
CA LEU A 136 -15.80 -0.97 -13.63
C LEU A 136 -14.48 -1.60 -14.11
N GLY A 137 -14.57 -2.70 -14.88
CA GLY A 137 -13.42 -3.35 -15.52
C GLY A 137 -13.25 -4.82 -15.18
N GLY A 138 -12.37 -5.50 -15.93
CA GLY A 138 -12.05 -6.92 -15.76
C GLY A 138 -11.19 -7.22 -14.53
N THR A 139 -10.98 -8.51 -14.24
CA THR A 139 -9.98 -8.95 -13.27
C THR A 139 -8.59 -8.87 -13.90
N LEU A 140 -7.54 -8.77 -13.08
CA LEU A 140 -6.16 -8.69 -13.53
C LEU A 140 -5.76 -9.95 -14.31
N GLY A 141 -6.21 -11.13 -13.86
CA GLY A 141 -5.92 -12.41 -14.52
C GLY A 141 -6.50 -12.49 -15.94
N ASP A 142 -7.72 -11.96 -16.15
CA ASP A 142 -8.38 -12.02 -17.46
C ASP A 142 -7.80 -11.00 -18.44
N THR A 143 -7.47 -9.79 -17.98
CA THR A 143 -7.05 -8.70 -18.87
C THR A 143 -5.54 -8.68 -19.13
N HIS A 144 -4.74 -9.10 -18.16
CA HIS A 144 -3.28 -9.04 -18.21
C HIS A 144 -2.62 -10.28 -17.58
N PRO A 145 -2.70 -11.46 -18.24
CA PRO A 145 -2.08 -12.69 -17.75
C PRO A 145 -0.55 -12.56 -17.58
N ASP A 146 0.11 -11.78 -18.45
CA ASP A 146 1.56 -11.52 -18.38
C ASP A 146 1.99 -10.83 -17.07
N LEU A 147 1.10 -10.02 -16.49
CA LEU A 147 1.34 -9.37 -15.20
C LEU A 147 1.09 -10.33 -14.04
N ALA A 148 0.08 -11.21 -14.16
CA ALA A 148 -0.18 -12.23 -13.15
C ALA A 148 1.02 -13.18 -12.98
N ALA A 149 1.70 -13.52 -14.08
CA ALA A 149 2.93 -14.34 -14.06
C ALA A 149 4.13 -13.67 -13.36
N GLN A 150 4.12 -12.34 -13.18
CA GLN A 150 5.20 -11.60 -12.51
C GLN A 150 4.98 -11.46 -10.99
N LEU A 151 3.85 -11.94 -10.47
CA LEU A 151 3.57 -11.92 -9.04
C LEU A 151 4.44 -12.95 -8.31
N VAL A 152 4.82 -12.63 -7.07
CA VAL A 152 5.54 -13.59 -6.23
C VAL A 152 4.63 -14.79 -5.90
N GLU A 153 5.13 -16.01 -6.12
CA GLU A 153 4.42 -17.26 -5.88
C GLU A 153 4.38 -17.63 -4.38
N ASP A 154 3.58 -16.90 -3.61
CA ASP A 154 3.38 -17.16 -2.17
C ASP A 154 2.16 -18.05 -1.87
N GLY A 155 1.63 -18.76 -2.89
CA GLY A 155 0.37 -19.51 -2.82
C GLY A 155 -0.89 -18.65 -2.66
N LYS A 156 -0.74 -17.32 -2.80
CA LYS A 156 -1.82 -16.31 -2.73
C LYS A 156 -1.88 -15.42 -3.97
N SER A 157 -1.10 -15.76 -4.99
CA SER A 157 -1.09 -15.12 -6.31
C SER A 157 -2.48 -15.13 -6.95
N ASP A 158 -3.22 -16.24 -6.84
CA ASP A 158 -4.56 -16.37 -7.42
C ASP A 158 -5.56 -15.35 -6.86
N HIS A 159 -5.53 -15.13 -5.54
CA HIS A 159 -6.35 -14.12 -4.89
C HIS A 159 -5.99 -12.70 -5.37
N ILE A 160 -4.71 -12.44 -5.61
CA ILE A 160 -4.24 -11.14 -6.12
C ILE A 160 -4.62 -10.99 -7.61
N ALA A 161 -4.54 -12.05 -8.40
CA ALA A 161 -4.96 -12.08 -9.80
C ALA A 161 -6.48 -11.85 -9.98
N SER A 162 -7.29 -12.27 -9.00
CA SER A 162 -8.73 -11.98 -9.00
C SER A 162 -9.08 -10.50 -8.72
N LEU A 163 -8.12 -9.67 -8.32
CA LEU A 163 -8.35 -8.24 -8.11
C LEU A 163 -8.61 -7.53 -9.44
N ARG A 164 -9.27 -6.37 -9.38
CA ARG A 164 -9.48 -5.51 -10.56
C ARG A 164 -8.15 -4.97 -11.08
N GLU A 165 -8.05 -4.78 -12.39
CA GLU A 165 -6.87 -4.17 -13.04
C GLU A 165 -6.61 -2.71 -12.63
N THR A 166 -7.63 -2.01 -12.15
CA THR A 166 -7.58 -0.63 -11.62
C THR A 166 -7.33 -0.59 -10.11
N SER A 167 -7.09 -1.73 -9.47
CA SER A 167 -6.91 -1.84 -8.03
C SER A 167 -5.71 -1.01 -7.52
N LYS A 168 -5.89 -0.39 -6.34
CA LYS A 168 -4.84 0.32 -5.60
C LYS A 168 -3.99 -0.60 -4.73
N PHE A 169 -4.12 -1.91 -4.91
CA PHE A 169 -3.42 -2.89 -4.09
C PHE A 169 -1.93 -2.87 -4.40
N GLN A 170 -1.11 -2.82 -3.35
CA GLN A 170 0.34 -2.92 -3.46
C GLN A 170 0.74 -4.39 -3.40
N ALA A 171 1.00 -4.97 -4.57
CA ALA A 171 1.49 -6.33 -4.71
C ALA A 171 3.02 -6.36 -4.70
N ASP A 172 3.56 -7.51 -4.33
CA ASP A 172 4.98 -7.81 -4.42
C ASP A 172 5.21 -8.55 -5.77
N TRP A 173 6.14 -8.06 -6.58
CA TRP A 173 6.41 -8.46 -7.96
C TRP A 173 7.86 -8.93 -8.10
N ILE A 174 8.12 -9.84 -9.03
CA ILE A 174 9.48 -10.28 -9.38
C ILE A 174 9.99 -9.40 -10.52
N CYS A 175 11.16 -8.79 -10.34
CA CYS A 175 11.77 -7.99 -11.39
C CYS A 175 12.37 -8.87 -12.48
N GLN A 176 12.02 -8.64 -13.74
CA GLN A 176 12.55 -9.41 -14.88
C GLN A 176 14.05 -9.20 -15.14
N ASN A 177 14.65 -8.10 -14.63
CA ASN A 177 16.07 -7.79 -14.86
C ASN A 177 16.99 -8.42 -13.81
N CYS A 178 16.66 -8.27 -12.52
CA CYS A 178 17.51 -8.74 -11.42
C CYS A 178 16.95 -9.97 -10.69
N GLY A 179 15.71 -10.37 -10.95
CA GLY A 179 15.02 -11.45 -10.22
C GLY A 179 14.61 -11.08 -8.79
N GLU A 180 14.93 -9.87 -8.30
CA GLU A 180 14.57 -9.45 -6.96
C GLU A 180 13.08 -9.08 -6.84
N THR A 181 12.53 -9.26 -5.65
CA THR A 181 11.16 -8.85 -5.34
C THR A 181 11.09 -7.36 -5.05
N TYR A 182 10.17 -6.65 -5.68
CA TYR A 182 9.89 -5.24 -5.40
C TYR A 182 8.39 -4.99 -5.29
N ARG A 183 8.02 -3.88 -4.64
CA ARG A 183 6.61 -3.54 -4.40
C ARG A 183 6.14 -2.46 -5.35
N ALA A 184 5.01 -2.72 -6.02
CA ALA A 184 4.35 -1.76 -6.89
C ALA A 184 2.83 -1.94 -6.84
N THR A 185 2.08 -0.92 -7.27
CA THR A 185 0.62 -0.96 -7.28
C THR A 185 0.11 -1.63 -8.56
N ILE A 186 -0.98 -2.39 -8.49
CA ILE A 186 -1.59 -3.02 -9.68
C ILE A 186 -1.94 -1.96 -10.74
N ARG A 187 -2.66 -0.89 -10.37
CA ARG A 187 -3.00 0.19 -11.31
C ARG A 187 -1.79 0.93 -11.92
N SER A 188 -0.64 1.00 -11.21
CA SER A 188 0.56 1.63 -11.78
C SER A 188 1.17 0.75 -12.86
N ARG A 189 1.09 -0.58 -12.69
CA ARG A 189 1.58 -1.58 -13.65
C ARG A 189 0.71 -1.64 -14.90
N THR A 190 -0.61 -1.57 -14.74
CA THR A 190 -1.55 -1.56 -15.87
C THR A 190 -1.61 -0.18 -16.54
N GLY A 191 -1.41 0.90 -15.78
CA GLY A 191 -1.59 2.28 -16.23
C GLY A 191 -3.06 2.69 -16.37
N LYS A 192 -4.00 1.81 -15.98
CA LYS A 192 -5.44 2.05 -16.09
C LYS A 192 -6.01 2.63 -14.81
N ILE A 193 -6.98 3.53 -14.97
CA ILE A 193 -7.59 4.28 -13.88
C ILE A 193 -9.08 4.41 -14.15
N GLU A 194 -9.89 4.45 -13.10
CA GLU A 194 -11.31 4.73 -13.23
C GLU A 194 -11.59 6.20 -13.57
N PRO A 195 -12.61 6.48 -14.39
CA PRO A 195 -12.98 7.85 -14.74
C PRO A 195 -13.31 8.64 -13.48
N GLY A 196 -12.83 9.89 -13.42
CA GLY A 196 -13.02 10.78 -12.28
C GLY A 196 -12.00 10.62 -11.15
N GLN A 197 -11.10 9.62 -11.20
CA GLN A 197 -9.94 9.59 -10.31
C GLN A 197 -8.77 10.41 -10.87
N CYS A 198 -7.76 10.67 -10.04
CA CYS A 198 -6.56 11.38 -10.48
C CYS A 198 -5.80 10.57 -11.54
N PRO A 199 -5.36 11.22 -12.65
CA PRO A 199 -4.53 10.57 -13.65
C PRO A 199 -3.17 10.17 -13.03
N LEU A 200 -2.60 9.09 -13.54
CA LEU A 200 -1.23 8.66 -13.22
C LEU A 200 -0.26 9.35 -14.18
N HIS A 201 1.04 9.23 -13.89
CA HIS A 201 2.07 9.70 -14.82
C HIS A 201 1.91 9.02 -16.19
N PRO A 202 2.03 9.73 -17.32
CA PRO A 202 1.84 9.14 -18.65
C PRO A 202 2.72 7.90 -18.88
N SER A 203 4.00 7.96 -18.51
CA SER A 203 4.95 6.84 -18.61
C SER A 203 4.99 5.94 -17.36
N ILE A 204 3.97 5.94 -16.49
CA ILE A 204 3.97 5.14 -15.25
C ILE A 204 4.19 3.65 -15.50
N ARG A 205 3.75 3.14 -16.65
CA ARG A 205 3.90 1.73 -17.03
C ARG A 205 5.38 1.35 -17.22
N GLU A 206 6.15 2.23 -17.85
CA GLU A 206 7.59 2.06 -18.07
C GLU A 206 8.36 2.19 -16.75
N TRP A 207 8.03 3.21 -15.96
CA TRP A 207 8.69 3.46 -14.67
C TRP A 207 8.36 2.44 -13.59
N SER A 208 7.24 1.74 -13.70
CA SER A 208 6.89 0.66 -12.78
C SER A 208 7.20 -0.74 -13.32
N ALA A 209 7.76 -0.85 -14.54
CA ALA A 209 8.09 -2.10 -15.21
C ALA A 209 9.13 -2.95 -14.45
N TYR A 210 10.04 -2.29 -13.72
CA TYR A 210 11.16 -2.94 -13.05
C TYR A 210 11.32 -2.45 -11.60
N CYS A 211 12.33 -3.00 -10.93
CA CYS A 211 12.74 -2.58 -9.60
C CYS A 211 13.18 -1.10 -9.58
N PRO A 212 12.98 -0.34 -8.49
CA PRO A 212 13.41 1.07 -8.41
C PRO A 212 14.89 1.33 -8.71
N ALA A 213 15.76 0.33 -8.50
CA ALA A 213 17.18 0.41 -8.86
C ALA A 213 17.43 0.16 -10.36
N CYS A 214 16.58 -0.63 -11.01
CA CYS A 214 16.72 -1.13 -12.37
C CYS A 214 16.05 -0.20 -13.41
N THR A 215 15.01 0.53 -13.00
CA THR A 215 14.15 1.31 -13.91
C THR A 215 14.89 2.45 -14.58
N TRP A 216 15.82 3.09 -13.87
CA TRP A 216 16.53 4.26 -14.36
C TRP A 216 17.30 3.98 -15.66
N GLU A 217 18.15 2.95 -15.66
CA GLU A 217 19.01 2.64 -16.81
C GLU A 217 18.18 2.35 -18.07
N ARG A 218 17.10 1.56 -17.93
CA ARG A 218 16.23 1.17 -19.04
C ARG A 218 15.49 2.35 -19.67
N ASN A 219 15.01 3.27 -18.85
CA ASN A 219 14.27 4.42 -19.34
C ASN A 219 15.21 5.52 -19.88
N MET A 220 16.45 5.58 -19.40
CA MET A 220 17.44 6.58 -19.84
C MET A 220 18.23 6.15 -21.08
N GLU A 221 18.39 4.85 -21.34
CA GLU A 221 19.09 4.36 -22.54
C GLU A 221 18.54 4.92 -23.87
N PRO A 222 17.22 4.87 -24.16
CA PRO A 222 16.69 5.42 -25.41
C PRO A 222 16.87 6.94 -25.49
N LEU A 223 16.69 7.65 -24.38
CA LEU A 223 16.90 9.10 -24.29
C LEU A 223 18.36 9.47 -24.56
N GLY A 224 19.32 8.70 -24.04
CA GLY A 224 20.74 8.89 -24.30
C GLY A 224 21.08 8.73 -25.79
N LYS A 225 20.50 7.73 -26.47
CA LYS A 225 20.67 7.53 -27.92
C LYS A 225 20.08 8.67 -28.74
N LEU A 226 18.94 9.22 -28.34
CA LEU A 226 18.33 10.39 -28.98
C LEU A 226 19.21 11.64 -28.83
N ILE A 227 19.70 11.91 -27.62
CA ILE A 227 20.61 13.05 -27.36
C ILE A 227 21.88 12.94 -28.21
N LEU A 228 22.45 11.75 -28.34
CA LEU A 228 23.64 11.53 -29.18
C LEU A 228 23.38 11.79 -30.67
N ARG A 229 22.15 11.58 -31.16
CA ARG A 229 21.77 11.80 -32.57
C ARG A 229 21.47 13.26 -32.86
N GLU A 230 20.66 13.90 -32.02
CA GLU A 230 20.13 15.24 -32.26
C GLU A 230 21.01 16.35 -31.63
N GLY A 231 21.87 16.00 -30.67
CA GLY A 231 22.69 16.95 -29.92
C GLY A 231 21.91 17.78 -28.90
N GLN A 232 20.59 17.61 -28.81
CA GLN A 232 19.71 18.35 -27.92
C GLN A 232 18.50 17.49 -27.51
N TYR A 233 18.03 17.64 -26.28
CA TYR A 233 16.77 17.04 -25.81
C TYR A 233 15.99 18.04 -24.96
N LEU A 234 14.73 18.28 -25.34
CA LEU A 234 13.85 19.27 -24.71
C LEU A 234 12.60 18.67 -24.07
N GLY A 235 12.33 17.37 -24.28
CA GLY A 235 11.10 16.70 -23.80
C GLY A 235 9.80 17.18 -24.45
N LEU A 236 9.87 18.05 -25.47
CA LEU A 236 8.69 18.61 -26.15
C LEU A 236 7.97 17.59 -27.05
N GLY A 237 8.64 16.51 -27.45
CA GLY A 237 8.07 15.48 -28.33
C GLY A 237 6.86 14.76 -27.73
N GLU A 238 6.75 14.65 -26.41
CA GLU A 238 5.58 14.05 -25.75
C GLU A 238 4.35 14.97 -25.76
N ILE A 239 4.56 16.29 -25.87
CA ILE A 239 3.51 17.30 -25.90
C ILE A 239 3.05 17.57 -27.33
N PHE A 240 3.99 17.51 -28.27
CA PHE A 240 3.78 17.69 -29.70
C PHE A 240 4.22 16.43 -30.45
N PRO A 241 3.45 15.32 -30.39
CA PRO A 241 3.71 14.18 -31.26
C PRO A 241 3.45 14.64 -32.69
N ASP A 242 4.53 14.91 -33.42
CA ASP A 242 4.56 15.35 -34.81
C ASP A 242 3.51 16.41 -35.18
N ALA A 243 3.90 17.68 -35.05
CA ALA A 243 3.25 18.79 -35.77
C ALA A 243 3.23 18.61 -37.31
N SER A 244 3.81 17.52 -37.83
CA SER A 244 3.88 17.13 -39.24
C SER A 244 2.92 16.02 -39.67
N LEU A 245 2.01 15.50 -38.83
CA LEU A 245 1.09 14.41 -39.22
C LEU A 245 -0.43 14.69 -39.05
N THR A 246 -0.84 15.90 -38.68
CA THR A 246 -2.28 16.25 -38.63
C THR A 246 -2.72 17.08 -39.84
N GLU A 247 -2.62 16.52 -41.05
CA GLU A 247 -3.45 16.96 -42.18
C GLU A 247 -4.70 16.08 -42.36
N THR A 248 -4.83 14.97 -41.60
CA THR A 248 -5.87 13.95 -41.83
C THR A 248 -6.92 13.80 -40.72
N ALA A 249 -6.77 14.49 -39.58
CA ALA A 249 -7.79 14.52 -38.54
C ALA A 249 -8.69 15.76 -38.72
N LYS A 250 -10.00 15.55 -38.91
CA LYS A 250 -11.00 16.64 -38.94
C LYS A 250 -10.77 17.54 -37.71
N PRO A 251 -10.59 18.86 -37.87
CA PRO A 251 -10.33 19.74 -36.74
C PRO A 251 -11.53 19.71 -35.80
N GLU A 252 -11.33 19.25 -34.57
CA GLU A 252 -12.34 19.37 -33.52
C GLU A 252 -12.66 20.85 -33.32
N THR A 253 -13.95 21.18 -33.35
CA THR A 253 -14.42 22.55 -33.12
C THR A 253 -14.31 22.87 -31.63
N ILE A 254 -13.20 23.51 -31.24
CA ILE A 254 -12.98 23.93 -29.85
C ILE A 254 -13.78 25.22 -29.59
N PRO A 255 -14.83 25.21 -28.75
CA PRO A 255 -15.58 26.41 -28.43
C PRO A 255 -14.69 27.38 -27.64
N ARG A 256 -14.52 28.61 -28.15
CA ARG A 256 -13.71 29.66 -27.51
C ARG A 256 -14.58 30.84 -27.14
N ARG A 257 -14.32 31.43 -25.96
CA ARG A 257 -14.97 32.68 -25.56
C ARG A 257 -14.61 33.81 -26.52
N ARG A 258 -15.57 34.72 -26.78
CA ARG A 258 -15.27 35.98 -27.47
C ARG A 258 -14.25 36.78 -26.66
N LYS A 259 -13.20 37.27 -27.30
CA LYS A 259 -12.22 38.18 -26.68
C LYS A 259 -12.59 39.61 -27.07
N LEU A 260 -12.73 40.51 -26.11
CA LEU A 260 -12.75 41.95 -26.38
C LEU A 260 -11.30 42.33 -26.70
N LEU A 261 -10.98 42.47 -27.98
CA LEU A 261 -9.71 43.02 -28.42
C LEU A 261 -9.87 44.54 -28.40
N ALA A 262 -9.10 45.22 -27.54
CA ALA A 262 -8.97 46.67 -27.54
C ALA A 262 -8.03 47.12 -28.66
#